data_AF-A0AAU0HDK5-F1
#
_entry.id   AF-A0AAU0HDK5-F1
#
_cell.length_a   1.000
_cell.length_b   1.000
_cell.length_c   1.000
_cell.angle_alpha   90.00
_cell.angle_beta   90.00
_cell.angle_gamma   90.00
#
_symmetry.space_group_name_H-M   'P 1'
#
loop_
_entity.id
_entity.type
_entity.pdbx_description
1 polymer ?
#
loop_
_entity_poly.entity_id
_entity_poly.type
_entity_poly.pdbx_seq_one_letter_code
_entity_poly.pdbx_strand_id
1 'polypeptide(L)'
;MKLEKIKTEGLAHLSYLLTSNGEAAVIDPRRDIDVYLDPARRDGCRITHIFETHRNEDLVSGAGLLAEVTGADVWHGPNPAEPIRYAKTTREGDSYQVGDARIEVLETPGHTYDSLSFILFDQSAQDGPVGVFTGDALFVGDVGRTDFYPGKEREVSGLLYDSLQKLLKLGDHVLLYPAHGAGSVCGSGMADREFSTIGHERRNNPRLGLDRDAFIEAKLAEHHEQPPYFRLMERLNVEGASPTRRYPLPPPKPILKASAEDSQLVDVRGVVDFAGAHIPGSIAIPDDMLAAFAGWVLDPDQAIDLVCRDAAQAERSVLTLERIGYDHVESFRTGMVPVASSGAAFASLTMVGTETVRERLGTGGWMLLDVRGIDEFAAGHIEGATNIYLGHLPSRVAELPRDKSITVMCGSGARATIAASILLRNGFENVDVYLGSWKAWTSSI
;
A
#
# COMPACT_ATOMS: atom_id res chain seq x y z
N MET A 1 -14.55 17.18 -22.11
CA MET A 1 -14.08 16.09 -21.24
C MET A 1 -12.81 16.52 -20.49
N LYS A 2 -12.69 16.21 -19.21
CA LYS A 2 -11.49 16.42 -18.37
C LYS A 2 -11.27 15.17 -17.52
N LEU A 3 -10.01 14.72 -17.44
CA LEU A 3 -9.60 13.58 -16.62
C LEU A 3 -8.58 14.05 -15.59
N GLU A 4 -8.84 13.79 -14.31
CA GLU A 4 -7.98 14.15 -13.18
C GLU A 4 -7.55 12.87 -12.46
N LYS A 5 -6.24 12.62 -12.38
CA LYS A 5 -5.67 11.50 -11.63
C LYS A 5 -5.44 11.92 -10.19
N ILE A 6 -5.94 11.12 -9.25
CA ILE A 6 -5.87 11.35 -7.81
C ILE A 6 -5.03 10.24 -7.19
N LYS A 7 -3.83 10.62 -6.71
CA LYS A 7 -2.89 9.71 -6.05
C LYS A 7 -3.19 9.62 -4.56
N THR A 8 -3.14 8.41 -4.04
CA THR A 8 -3.21 8.13 -2.61
C THR A 8 -1.79 8.00 -2.08
N GLU A 9 -1.33 9.02 -1.36
CA GLU A 9 0.00 9.03 -0.75
C GLU A 9 0.18 7.83 0.18
N GLY A 10 1.39 7.24 0.18
CA GLY A 10 1.74 6.06 0.99
C GLY A 10 1.34 4.72 0.38
N LEU A 11 0.21 4.63 -0.33
CA LEU A 11 -0.29 3.38 -0.93
C LEU A 11 0.11 3.22 -2.40
N ALA A 12 0.55 4.30 -3.04
CA ALA A 12 0.82 4.36 -4.49
C ALA A 12 -0.39 3.98 -5.37
N HIS A 13 -1.60 3.97 -4.78
CA HIS A 13 -2.87 3.82 -5.46
C HIS A 13 -3.24 5.08 -6.26
N LEU A 14 -3.81 4.86 -7.45
CA LEU A 14 -4.22 5.83 -8.43
C LEU A 14 -5.70 5.64 -8.76
N SER A 15 -6.46 6.69 -8.48
CA SER A 15 -7.87 6.77 -8.82
C SER A 15 -8.09 7.89 -9.83
N TYR A 16 -9.24 7.91 -10.50
CA TYR A 16 -9.47 8.84 -11.59
C TYR A 16 -10.84 9.47 -11.51
N LEU A 17 -10.91 10.79 -11.66
CA LEU A 17 -12.14 11.54 -11.82
C LEU A 17 -12.26 12.00 -13.28
N LEU A 18 -13.26 11.50 -13.98
CA LEU A 18 -13.63 11.93 -15.33
C LEU A 18 -14.83 12.88 -15.22
N THR A 19 -14.70 14.13 -15.69
CA THR A 19 -15.81 15.09 -15.78
C THR A 19 -16.10 15.43 -17.25
N SER A 20 -17.39 15.43 -17.61
CA SER A 20 -17.82 15.72 -18.98
C SER A 20 -19.28 16.19 -18.99
N ASN A 21 -19.54 17.36 -19.57
CA ASN A 21 -20.88 17.87 -19.86
C ASN A 21 -21.93 17.72 -18.73
N GLY A 22 -21.57 18.11 -17.50
CA GLY A 22 -22.47 18.06 -16.33
C GLY A 22 -22.51 16.70 -15.61
N GLU A 23 -21.82 15.68 -16.13
CA GLU A 23 -21.71 14.37 -15.52
C GLU A 23 -20.26 14.04 -15.15
N ALA A 24 -20.10 13.10 -14.21
CA ALA A 24 -18.80 12.61 -13.79
C ALA A 24 -18.82 11.12 -13.50
N ALA A 25 -17.66 10.49 -13.68
CA ALA A 25 -17.38 9.14 -13.26
C ALA A 25 -16.12 9.09 -12.40
N VAL A 26 -16.11 8.18 -11.43
CA VAL A 26 -14.92 7.90 -10.61
C VAL A 26 -14.49 6.45 -10.83
N ILE A 27 -13.20 6.24 -11.10
CA ILE A 27 -12.59 4.92 -11.25
C ILE A 27 -11.71 4.67 -10.03
N ASP A 28 -11.91 3.53 -9.37
CA ASP A 28 -11.23 3.05 -8.16
C ASP A 28 -11.20 4.10 -7.03
N PRO A 29 -12.36 4.55 -6.51
CA PRO A 29 -12.38 5.58 -5.47
C PRO A 29 -11.73 5.10 -4.16
N ARG A 30 -10.92 5.95 -3.54
CA ARG A 30 -10.45 5.78 -2.16
C ARG A 30 -11.51 6.22 -1.14
N ARG A 31 -11.38 5.73 0.09
CA ARG A 31 -12.36 5.93 1.18
C ARG A 31 -12.62 7.39 1.58
N ASP A 32 -11.63 8.28 1.53
CA ASP A 32 -11.80 9.72 1.80
C ASP A 32 -12.36 10.46 0.57
N ILE A 33 -13.66 10.28 0.34
CA ILE A 33 -14.36 10.60 -0.92
C ILE A 33 -14.47 12.09 -1.28
N ASP A 34 -14.19 13.01 -0.35
CA ASP A 34 -14.30 14.45 -0.58
C ASP A 34 -13.39 14.92 -1.73
N VAL A 35 -12.27 14.21 -1.96
CA VAL A 35 -11.36 14.50 -3.07
C VAL A 35 -11.97 14.27 -4.46
N TYR A 36 -13.09 13.56 -4.55
CA TYR A 36 -13.87 13.42 -5.78
C TYR A 36 -15.04 14.40 -5.82
N LEU A 37 -15.72 14.57 -4.68
CA LEU A 37 -16.89 15.43 -4.55
C LEU A 37 -16.57 16.90 -4.84
N ASP A 38 -15.47 17.40 -4.28
CA ASP A 38 -15.13 18.83 -4.39
C ASP A 38 -14.73 19.23 -5.83
N PRO A 39 -13.83 18.50 -6.53
CA PRO A 39 -13.54 18.81 -7.93
C PRO A 39 -14.75 18.61 -8.85
N ALA A 40 -15.59 17.59 -8.64
CA ALA A 40 -16.79 17.39 -9.44
C ALA A 40 -17.77 18.57 -9.31
N ARG A 41 -18.01 19.04 -8.07
CA ARG A 41 -18.81 20.25 -7.80
C ARG A 41 -18.22 21.50 -8.44
N ARG A 42 -16.90 21.70 -8.30
CA ARG A 42 -16.17 22.83 -8.92
C ARG A 42 -16.36 22.84 -10.44
N ASP A 43 -16.35 21.66 -11.05
CA ASP A 43 -16.50 21.47 -12.49
C ASP A 43 -17.99 21.45 -12.92
N GLY A 44 -18.94 21.69 -12.00
CA GLY A 44 -20.38 21.73 -12.29
C GLY A 44 -20.98 20.37 -12.67
N CYS A 45 -20.34 19.27 -12.28
CA CYS A 45 -20.69 17.91 -12.68
C CYS A 45 -21.26 17.10 -11.51
N ARG A 46 -22.24 16.24 -11.80
CA ARG A 46 -22.76 15.24 -10.86
C ARG A 46 -22.06 13.90 -11.11
N ILE A 47 -21.51 13.28 -10.08
CA ILE A 47 -21.01 11.90 -10.14
C ILE A 47 -22.22 10.98 -10.33
N THR A 48 -22.27 10.28 -11.46
CA THR A 48 -23.36 9.36 -11.83
C THR A 48 -22.90 7.91 -11.94
N HIS A 49 -21.60 7.70 -12.15
CA HIS A 49 -21.01 6.37 -12.29
C HIS A 49 -19.78 6.24 -11.39
N ILE A 50 -19.64 5.07 -10.78
CA ILE A 50 -18.47 4.66 -10.04
C ILE A 50 -18.05 3.30 -10.61
N PHE A 51 -16.79 3.16 -10.95
CA PHE A 51 -16.24 1.94 -11.53
C PHE A 51 -15.14 1.42 -10.62
N GLU A 52 -15.20 0.13 -10.29
CA GLU A 52 -14.11 -0.58 -9.62
C GLU A 52 -13.51 -1.57 -10.62
N THR A 53 -12.20 -1.49 -10.80
CA THR A 53 -11.47 -2.40 -11.68
C THR A 53 -11.39 -3.78 -11.05
N HIS A 54 -11.27 -3.89 -9.74
CA HIS A 54 -11.24 -5.14 -9.01
C HIS A 54 -11.53 -4.91 -7.52
N ARG A 55 -11.76 -6.00 -6.78
CA ARG A 55 -11.85 -5.95 -5.32
C ARG A 55 -10.44 -5.75 -4.75
N ASN A 56 -10.07 -4.51 -4.47
CA ASN A 56 -8.75 -4.13 -3.96
C ASN A 56 -8.35 -4.91 -2.69
N GLU A 57 -7.07 -5.28 -2.58
CA GLU A 57 -6.51 -6.00 -1.44
C GLU A 57 -5.73 -5.12 -0.47
N ASP A 58 -5.35 -3.90 -0.85
CA ASP A 58 -4.40 -3.05 -0.11
C ASP A 58 -5.01 -1.75 0.45
N LEU A 59 -6.26 -1.44 0.10
CA LEU A 59 -7.00 -0.31 0.64
C LEU A 59 -8.50 -0.56 0.68
N VAL A 60 -9.18 0.21 1.52
CA VAL A 60 -10.64 0.23 1.61
C VAL A 60 -11.24 1.10 0.51
N SER A 61 -12.07 0.50 -0.33
CA SER A 61 -12.77 1.19 -1.40
C SER A 61 -13.74 2.25 -0.86
N GLY A 62 -13.74 3.41 -1.50
CA GLY A 62 -14.71 4.47 -1.27
C GLY A 62 -15.99 4.32 -2.09
N ALA A 63 -16.14 3.27 -2.90
CA ALA A 63 -17.20 3.18 -3.90
C ALA A 63 -18.60 3.15 -3.28
N GLY A 64 -18.83 2.28 -2.29
CA GLY A 64 -20.10 2.21 -1.58
C GLY A 64 -20.47 3.54 -0.89
N LEU A 65 -19.50 4.20 -0.27
CA LEU A 65 -19.69 5.50 0.40
C LEU A 65 -20.01 6.61 -0.58
N LEU A 66 -19.27 6.67 -1.69
CA LEU A 66 -19.48 7.66 -2.73
C LEU A 66 -20.87 7.47 -3.36
N ALA A 67 -21.30 6.23 -3.57
CA ALA A 67 -22.65 5.91 -4.05
C ALA A 67 -23.73 6.35 -3.07
N GLU A 68 -23.56 6.11 -1.77
CA GLU A 68 -24.51 6.57 -0.74
C GLU A 68 -24.70 8.09 -0.76
N VAL A 69 -23.61 8.85 -0.89
CA VAL A 69 -23.64 10.32 -0.89
C VAL A 69 -24.17 10.91 -2.20
N THR A 70 -23.91 10.26 -3.34
CA THR A 70 -24.19 10.83 -4.67
C THR A 70 -25.44 10.24 -5.34
N GLY A 71 -25.87 9.05 -4.93
CA GLY A 71 -26.85 8.22 -5.63
C GLY A 71 -26.35 7.60 -6.93
N ALA A 72 -25.03 7.62 -7.19
CA ALA A 72 -24.41 7.00 -8.36
C ALA A 72 -24.46 5.47 -8.28
N ASP A 73 -24.49 4.84 -9.45
CA ASP A 73 -24.34 3.39 -9.54
C ASP A 73 -22.86 2.99 -9.46
N VAL A 74 -22.56 1.95 -8.67
CA VAL A 74 -21.24 1.30 -8.65
C VAL A 74 -21.25 0.10 -9.58
N TRP A 75 -20.25 -0.02 -10.44
CA TRP A 75 -20.06 -1.10 -11.38
C TRP A 75 -18.78 -1.87 -11.08
N HIS A 76 -18.92 -3.18 -10.96
CA HIS A 76 -17.84 -4.09 -10.62
C HIS A 76 -17.91 -5.35 -11.48
N GLY A 77 -16.76 -6.01 -11.73
CA GLY A 77 -16.70 -7.28 -12.43
C GLY A 77 -17.38 -8.44 -11.69
N PRO A 78 -17.62 -9.56 -12.37
CA PRO A 78 -18.25 -10.73 -11.76
C PRO A 78 -17.30 -11.42 -10.78
N ASN A 79 -17.47 -11.18 -9.48
CA ASN A 79 -16.70 -11.86 -8.43
C ASN A 79 -17.22 -13.30 -8.21
N PRO A 80 -16.37 -14.32 -8.46
CA PRO A 80 -16.79 -15.71 -8.35
C PRO A 80 -16.92 -16.20 -6.91
N ALA A 81 -16.30 -15.53 -5.93
CA ALA A 81 -16.40 -15.90 -4.52
C ALA A 81 -17.73 -15.47 -3.92
N GLU A 82 -18.07 -14.19 -4.04
CA GLU A 82 -19.36 -13.63 -3.66
C GLU A 82 -19.62 -12.28 -4.35
N PRO A 83 -20.88 -11.88 -4.56
CA PRO A 83 -21.19 -10.57 -5.14
C PRO A 83 -20.78 -9.41 -4.21
N ILE A 84 -20.21 -8.35 -4.79
CA ILE A 84 -19.91 -7.10 -4.08
C ILE A 84 -21.24 -6.43 -3.70
N ARG A 85 -21.50 -6.28 -2.38
CA ARG A 85 -22.86 -5.96 -1.88
C ARG A 85 -23.35 -4.58 -2.26
N TYR A 86 -22.43 -3.63 -2.45
CA TYR A 86 -22.74 -2.24 -2.79
C TYR A 86 -22.65 -1.95 -4.30
N ALA A 87 -22.34 -2.96 -5.14
CA ALA A 87 -22.13 -2.78 -6.57
C ALA A 87 -23.04 -3.65 -7.44
N LYS A 88 -23.29 -3.17 -8.66
CA LYS A 88 -23.91 -3.93 -9.73
C LYS A 88 -22.83 -4.63 -10.55
N THR A 89 -23.12 -5.85 -11.00
CA THR A 89 -22.22 -6.58 -11.89
C THR A 89 -22.30 -6.01 -13.30
N THR A 90 -21.13 -5.74 -13.90
CA THR A 90 -20.97 -5.45 -15.33
C THR A 90 -20.06 -6.49 -15.99
N ARG A 91 -20.13 -6.62 -17.32
CA ARG A 91 -19.40 -7.62 -18.10
C ARG A 91 -18.78 -7.02 -19.35
N GLU A 92 -17.86 -7.77 -19.94
CA GLU A 92 -17.23 -7.41 -21.22
C GLU A 92 -18.29 -7.07 -22.28
N GLY A 93 -18.12 -5.91 -22.93
CA GLY A 93 -19.04 -5.38 -23.94
C GLY A 93 -20.13 -4.44 -23.42
N ASP A 94 -20.34 -4.34 -22.10
CA ASP A 94 -21.18 -3.30 -21.51
C ASP A 94 -20.57 -1.92 -21.77
N SER A 95 -21.42 -0.89 -21.88
CA SER A 95 -20.97 0.47 -22.13
C SER A 95 -21.82 1.52 -21.41
N TYR A 96 -21.16 2.56 -20.91
CA TYR A 96 -21.72 3.60 -20.06
C TYR A 96 -21.38 4.98 -20.62
N GLN A 97 -22.40 5.83 -20.76
CA GLN A 97 -22.23 7.21 -21.19
C GLN A 97 -22.00 8.11 -19.98
N VAL A 98 -21.00 8.99 -20.06
CA VAL A 98 -20.67 10.00 -19.03
C VAL A 98 -20.49 11.34 -19.74
N GLY A 99 -21.54 12.13 -19.83
CA GLY A 99 -21.56 13.34 -20.67
C GLY A 99 -21.21 13.02 -22.12
N ASP A 100 -20.11 13.56 -22.64
CA ASP A 100 -19.61 13.28 -24.01
C ASP A 100 -18.59 12.12 -24.07
N ALA A 101 -18.27 11.50 -22.92
CA ALA A 101 -17.38 10.35 -22.85
C ALA A 101 -18.17 9.05 -22.84
N ARG A 102 -17.60 7.99 -23.42
CA ARG A 102 -18.14 6.63 -23.34
C ARG A 102 -17.10 5.71 -22.71
N ILE A 103 -17.51 4.96 -21.70
CA ILE A 103 -16.70 3.91 -21.09
C ILE A 103 -17.22 2.56 -21.58
N GLU A 104 -16.32 1.68 -22.00
CA GLU A 104 -16.63 0.30 -22.40
C GLU A 104 -15.88 -0.68 -21.51
N VAL A 105 -16.54 -1.76 -21.12
CA VAL A 105 -15.99 -2.74 -20.19
C VAL A 105 -15.25 -3.84 -20.93
N LEU A 106 -14.05 -4.16 -20.45
CA LEU A 106 -13.22 -5.28 -20.90
C LEU A 106 -12.90 -6.15 -19.68
N GLU A 107 -13.24 -7.43 -19.70
CA GLU A 107 -12.86 -8.33 -18.60
C GLU A 107 -11.36 -8.60 -18.70
N THR A 108 -10.58 -8.33 -17.66
CA THR A 108 -9.13 -8.55 -17.66
C THR A 108 -8.69 -9.36 -16.44
N PRO A 109 -9.22 -10.59 -16.26
CA PRO A 109 -8.85 -11.44 -15.13
C PRO A 109 -7.36 -11.74 -15.15
N GLY A 110 -6.77 -11.88 -13.97
CA GLY A 110 -5.36 -12.21 -13.83
C GLY A 110 -4.76 -11.71 -12.54
N HIS A 111 -4.96 -10.44 -12.20
CA HIS A 111 -4.65 -9.98 -10.85
C HIS A 111 -5.65 -10.59 -9.86
N THR A 112 -6.93 -10.37 -10.14
CA THR A 112 -8.06 -11.06 -9.52
C THR A 112 -8.93 -11.71 -10.60
N TYR A 113 -9.84 -12.61 -10.21
CA TYR A 113 -10.80 -13.19 -11.16
C TYR A 113 -11.86 -12.20 -11.65
N ASP A 114 -12.15 -11.17 -10.86
CA ASP A 114 -13.14 -10.12 -11.17
C ASP A 114 -12.54 -8.86 -11.78
N SER A 115 -11.24 -8.88 -12.10
CA SER A 115 -10.54 -7.76 -12.70
C SER A 115 -11.17 -7.34 -14.04
N LEU A 116 -11.44 -6.05 -14.16
CA LEU A 116 -11.92 -5.33 -15.34
C LEU A 116 -10.92 -4.25 -15.74
N SER A 117 -10.92 -3.95 -17.03
CA SER A 117 -10.37 -2.72 -17.58
C SER A 117 -11.49 -1.90 -18.21
N PHE A 118 -11.39 -0.58 -18.11
CA PHE A 118 -12.39 0.35 -18.63
C PHE A 118 -11.80 1.18 -19.77
N ILE A 119 -12.30 0.97 -20.98
CA ILE A 119 -11.83 1.65 -22.19
C ILE A 119 -12.55 2.98 -22.32
N LEU A 120 -11.78 4.08 -22.40
CA LEU A 120 -12.28 5.43 -22.53
C LEU A 120 -12.33 5.86 -24.00
N PHE A 121 -13.49 6.30 -24.44
CA PHE A 121 -13.72 6.92 -25.74
C PHE A 121 -14.14 8.37 -25.55
N ASP A 122 -13.51 9.27 -26.32
CA ASP A 122 -13.98 10.65 -26.48
C ASP A 122 -14.88 10.71 -27.72
N GLN A 123 -16.20 10.84 -27.53
CA GLN A 123 -17.12 10.85 -28.66
C GLN A 123 -17.07 12.13 -29.51
N SER A 124 -16.34 13.15 -29.04
CA SER A 124 -16.06 14.34 -29.86
C SER A 124 -14.95 14.09 -30.90
N ALA A 125 -14.18 13.01 -30.75
CA ALA A 125 -13.14 12.56 -31.67
C ALA A 125 -13.55 11.26 -32.40
N GLN A 126 -13.15 11.10 -33.66
CA GLN A 126 -13.47 9.90 -34.46
C GLN A 126 -12.42 8.77 -34.32
N ASP A 127 -11.41 8.95 -33.48
CA ASP A 127 -10.15 8.17 -33.54
C ASP A 127 -10.14 6.89 -32.67
N GLY A 128 -11.30 6.41 -32.22
CA GLY A 128 -11.39 5.19 -31.40
C GLY A 128 -11.06 5.44 -29.92
N PRO A 129 -10.52 4.45 -29.19
CA PRO A 129 -10.24 4.58 -27.77
C PRO A 129 -9.10 5.59 -27.51
N VAL A 130 -9.27 6.48 -26.54
CA VAL A 130 -8.26 7.48 -26.18
C VAL A 130 -7.42 7.06 -24.97
N GLY A 131 -7.97 6.19 -24.12
CA GLY A 131 -7.29 5.67 -22.95
C GLY A 131 -7.92 4.40 -22.42
N VAL A 132 -7.25 3.73 -21.48
CA VAL A 132 -7.75 2.56 -20.78
C VAL A 132 -7.34 2.59 -19.32
N PHE A 133 -8.32 2.43 -18.43
CA PHE A 133 -8.10 2.18 -17.02
C PHE A 133 -7.87 0.69 -16.83
N THR A 134 -6.65 0.29 -16.50
CA THR A 134 -6.23 -1.13 -16.51
C THR A 134 -6.29 -1.81 -15.15
N GLY A 135 -6.70 -1.07 -14.12
CA GLY A 135 -6.61 -1.54 -12.75
C GLY A 135 -5.21 -2.06 -12.46
N ASP A 136 -5.16 -3.26 -11.91
CA ASP A 136 -3.91 -3.96 -11.59
C ASP A 136 -3.55 -5.04 -12.62
N ALA A 137 -4.17 -5.06 -13.81
CA ALA A 137 -3.78 -5.98 -14.87
C ALA A 137 -2.47 -5.56 -15.56
N LEU A 138 -2.35 -4.28 -15.92
CA LEU A 138 -1.18 -3.72 -16.62
C LEU A 138 -0.76 -2.41 -15.95
N PHE A 139 0.51 -2.34 -15.54
CA PHE A 139 1.13 -1.16 -14.96
C PHE A 139 2.07 -0.47 -15.94
N VAL A 140 2.61 0.68 -15.53
CA VAL A 140 3.73 1.31 -16.22
C VAL A 140 5.02 0.57 -15.88
N GLY A 141 5.52 -0.23 -16.81
CA GLY A 141 6.76 -1.00 -16.69
C GLY A 141 6.61 -2.40 -16.07
N ASP A 142 5.41 -2.79 -15.61
CA ASP A 142 5.16 -4.09 -14.99
C ASP A 142 3.71 -4.57 -15.24
N VAL A 143 3.33 -5.71 -14.66
CA VAL A 143 1.98 -6.30 -14.71
C VAL A 143 1.56 -6.77 -13.31
N GLY A 144 0.26 -6.99 -13.09
CA GLY A 144 -0.27 -7.49 -11.83
C GLY A 144 0.41 -8.75 -11.31
N ARG A 145 0.53 -8.87 -9.99
CA ARG A 145 0.78 -10.15 -9.30
C ARG A 145 -0.40 -11.11 -9.46
N THR A 146 -0.16 -12.42 -9.33
CA THR A 146 -1.12 -13.50 -9.64
C THR A 146 -1.21 -14.57 -8.55
N ASP A 147 -0.77 -14.27 -7.34
CA ASP A 147 -0.53 -15.21 -6.23
C ASP A 147 -1.57 -15.14 -5.10
N PHE A 148 -2.69 -14.44 -5.29
CA PHE A 148 -3.77 -14.38 -4.29
C PHE A 148 -4.57 -15.68 -4.13
N TYR A 149 -4.43 -16.62 -5.06
CA TYR A 149 -5.22 -17.85 -5.09
C TYR A 149 -4.30 -19.08 -4.96
N PRO A 150 -4.09 -19.58 -3.72
CA PRO A 150 -3.20 -20.72 -3.48
C PRO A 150 -3.55 -21.94 -4.31
N GLY A 151 -2.56 -22.49 -5.02
CA GLY A 151 -2.70 -23.65 -5.91
C GLY A 151 -3.32 -23.33 -7.28
N LYS A 152 -3.59 -22.06 -7.58
CA LYS A 152 -4.16 -21.57 -8.84
C LYS A 152 -3.25 -20.59 -9.58
N GLU A 153 -2.04 -20.37 -9.09
CA GLU A 153 -1.10 -19.35 -9.57
C GLU A 153 -0.81 -19.48 -11.07
N ARG A 154 -0.66 -20.71 -11.57
CA ARG A 154 -0.44 -20.98 -13.00
C ARG A 154 -1.67 -20.68 -13.87
N GLU A 155 -2.86 -21.01 -13.37
CA GLU A 155 -4.13 -20.72 -14.06
C GLU A 155 -4.32 -19.21 -14.18
N VAL A 156 -4.19 -18.51 -13.05
CA VAL A 156 -4.36 -17.07 -12.91
C VAL A 156 -3.31 -16.29 -13.71
N SER A 157 -2.05 -16.75 -13.74
CA SER A 157 -1.01 -16.19 -14.60
C SER A 157 -1.33 -16.37 -16.09
N GLY A 158 -1.94 -17.50 -16.46
CA GLY A 158 -2.43 -17.72 -17.82
C GLY A 158 -3.57 -16.76 -18.19
N LEU A 159 -4.51 -16.51 -17.27
CA LEU A 159 -5.58 -15.53 -17.45
C LEU A 159 -5.00 -14.12 -17.64
N LEU A 160 -4.02 -13.73 -16.82
CA LEU A 160 -3.36 -12.43 -16.95
C LEU A 160 -2.71 -12.29 -18.32
N TYR A 161 -1.99 -13.31 -18.80
CA TYR A 161 -1.40 -13.29 -20.13
C TYR A 161 -2.47 -13.04 -21.21
N ASP A 162 -3.58 -13.78 -21.18
CA ASP A 162 -4.65 -13.66 -22.16
C ASP A 162 -5.32 -12.26 -22.11
N SER A 163 -5.50 -11.70 -20.91
CA SER A 163 -5.98 -10.34 -20.66
C SER A 163 -5.04 -9.27 -21.24
N LEU A 164 -3.74 -9.42 -21.05
CA LEU A 164 -2.73 -8.52 -21.62
C LEU A 164 -2.77 -8.54 -23.16
N GLN A 165 -2.99 -9.71 -23.78
CA GLN A 165 -3.17 -9.78 -25.23
C GLN A 165 -4.42 -9.04 -25.73
N LYS A 166 -5.47 -8.92 -24.91
CA LYS A 166 -6.64 -8.08 -25.25
C LYS A 166 -6.29 -6.60 -25.18
N LEU A 167 -5.63 -6.16 -24.11
CA LEU A 167 -5.18 -4.76 -23.95
C LEU A 167 -4.26 -4.31 -25.07
N LEU A 168 -3.34 -5.17 -25.53
CA LEU A 168 -2.40 -4.85 -26.61
C LEU A 168 -3.07 -4.64 -27.98
N LYS A 169 -4.34 -5.02 -28.14
CA LYS A 169 -5.11 -4.82 -29.38
C LYS A 169 -5.82 -3.47 -29.44
N LEU A 170 -5.83 -2.69 -28.34
CA LEU A 170 -6.52 -1.39 -28.29
C LEU A 170 -5.85 -0.31 -29.16
N GLY A 171 -4.55 -0.46 -29.44
CA GLY A 171 -3.78 0.42 -30.31
C GLY A 171 -2.70 1.22 -29.58
N ASP A 172 -1.62 1.55 -30.30
CA ASP A 172 -0.41 2.11 -29.68
C ASP A 172 -0.57 3.50 -29.05
N HIS A 173 -1.57 4.26 -29.51
CA HIS A 173 -1.85 5.63 -29.10
C HIS A 173 -2.64 5.70 -27.79
N VAL A 174 -3.26 4.59 -27.36
CA VAL A 174 -4.13 4.54 -26.19
C VAL A 174 -3.33 4.80 -24.92
N LEU A 175 -3.74 5.81 -24.15
CA LEU A 175 -3.14 6.17 -22.87
C LEU A 175 -3.43 5.10 -21.81
N LEU A 176 -2.43 4.83 -20.97
CA LEU A 176 -2.52 3.81 -19.92
C LEU A 176 -2.78 4.46 -18.55
N TYR A 177 -3.81 3.98 -17.84
CA TYR A 177 -4.22 4.46 -16.52
C TYR A 177 -4.34 3.27 -15.52
N PRO A 178 -3.25 2.84 -14.88
CA PRO A 178 -3.31 1.75 -13.89
C PRO A 178 -3.94 2.20 -12.57
N ALA A 179 -4.34 1.26 -11.71
CA ALA A 179 -4.76 1.55 -10.34
C ALA A 179 -3.56 1.70 -9.37
N HIS A 180 -2.34 1.31 -9.77
CA HIS A 180 -1.14 1.50 -8.95
C HIS A 180 0.07 2.02 -9.74
N GLY A 181 1.00 2.65 -9.00
CA GLY A 181 2.30 3.11 -9.49
C GLY A 181 3.47 2.65 -8.61
N ALA A 182 4.67 3.18 -8.86
CA ALA A 182 5.88 2.81 -8.14
C ALA A 182 5.72 2.87 -6.61
N GLY A 183 6.12 1.79 -5.94
CA GLY A 183 6.05 1.62 -4.49
C GLY A 183 4.82 0.86 -3.98
N SER A 184 3.85 0.52 -4.83
CA SER A 184 2.73 -0.36 -4.43
C SER A 184 3.18 -1.82 -4.26
N VAL A 185 2.45 -2.55 -3.41
CA VAL A 185 2.65 -3.99 -3.12
C VAL A 185 1.95 -4.91 -4.14
N CYS A 186 1.19 -4.34 -5.09
CA CYS A 186 0.49 -5.07 -6.15
C CYS A 186 1.40 -5.43 -7.35
N GLY A 187 2.61 -4.87 -7.41
CA GLY A 187 3.64 -5.18 -8.40
C GLY A 187 5.04 -4.80 -7.90
N SER A 188 6.09 -5.43 -8.41
CA SER A 188 7.46 -5.29 -7.85
C SER A 188 8.42 -4.48 -8.73
N GLY A 189 8.07 -4.24 -9.99
CA GLY A 189 8.92 -3.59 -11.00
C GLY A 189 8.35 -2.31 -11.62
N MET A 190 7.34 -1.69 -11.00
CA MET A 190 6.70 -0.49 -11.54
C MET A 190 7.68 0.68 -11.67
N ALA A 191 7.63 1.37 -12.82
CA ALA A 191 8.48 2.53 -13.07
C ALA A 191 7.99 3.76 -12.29
N ASP A 192 8.93 4.64 -11.89
CA ASP A 192 8.63 5.91 -11.21
C ASP A 192 7.79 6.87 -12.05
N ARG A 193 7.79 6.70 -13.38
CA ARG A 193 6.97 7.52 -14.29
C ARG A 193 5.51 7.08 -14.21
N GLU A 194 4.60 8.04 -14.13
CA GLU A 194 3.16 7.77 -13.97
C GLU A 194 2.34 8.02 -15.24
N PHE A 195 2.97 7.92 -16.40
CA PHE A 195 2.31 8.02 -17.70
C PHE A 195 2.93 7.01 -18.67
N SER A 196 2.09 6.41 -19.52
CA SER A 196 2.52 5.52 -20.60
C SER A 196 1.43 5.37 -21.65
N THR A 197 1.70 4.59 -22.69
CA THR A 197 0.72 4.13 -23.69
C THR A 197 0.84 2.63 -23.90
N ILE A 198 -0.20 2.00 -24.43
CA ILE A 198 -0.17 0.60 -24.85
C ILE A 198 1.02 0.33 -25.78
N GLY A 199 1.30 1.23 -26.73
CA GLY A 199 2.41 1.08 -27.67
C GLY A 199 3.79 1.17 -27.02
N HIS A 200 3.92 1.98 -25.95
CA HIS A 200 5.16 2.07 -25.19
C HIS A 200 5.37 0.82 -24.34
N GLU A 201 4.36 0.36 -23.61
CA GLU A 201 4.46 -0.85 -22.78
C GLU A 201 4.72 -2.08 -23.65
N ARG A 202 4.03 -2.24 -24.78
CA ARG A 202 4.29 -3.34 -25.73
C ARG A 202 5.76 -3.47 -26.14
N ARG A 203 6.47 -2.35 -26.23
CA ARG A 203 7.88 -2.30 -26.67
C ARG A 203 8.89 -2.46 -25.54
N ASN A 204 8.53 -2.04 -24.32
CA ASN A 204 9.51 -1.84 -23.25
C ASN A 204 9.19 -2.59 -21.95
N ASN A 205 7.96 -3.05 -21.76
CA ASN A 205 7.58 -3.82 -20.60
C ASN A 205 8.18 -5.23 -20.72
N PRO A 206 9.05 -5.66 -19.80
CA PRO A 206 9.79 -6.91 -19.92
C PRO A 206 8.88 -8.15 -19.90
N ARG A 207 7.66 -8.02 -19.35
CA ARG A 207 6.69 -9.12 -19.28
C ARG A 207 5.92 -9.32 -20.58
N LEU A 208 5.71 -8.26 -21.36
CA LEU A 208 4.87 -8.30 -22.57
C LEU A 208 5.57 -8.90 -23.80
N GLY A 209 6.90 -9.06 -23.76
CA GLY A 209 7.67 -9.72 -24.82
C GLY A 209 7.80 -11.23 -24.67
N LEU A 210 7.33 -11.81 -23.56
CA LEU A 210 7.42 -13.23 -23.28
C LEU A 210 6.32 -14.00 -24.02
N ASP A 211 6.59 -15.25 -24.41
CA ASP A 211 5.52 -16.17 -24.77
C ASP A 211 4.74 -16.62 -23.51
N ARG A 212 3.62 -17.32 -23.72
CA ARG A 212 2.70 -17.69 -22.64
C ARG A 212 3.37 -18.51 -21.54
N ASP A 213 4.17 -19.51 -21.92
CA ASP A 213 4.79 -20.42 -20.94
C ASP A 213 5.91 -19.69 -20.19
N ALA A 214 6.75 -18.93 -20.90
CA ALA A 214 7.79 -18.11 -20.27
C ALA A 214 7.20 -17.03 -19.34
N PHE A 215 6.06 -16.42 -19.71
CA PHE A 215 5.35 -15.49 -18.85
C PHE A 215 4.89 -16.15 -17.55
N ILE A 216 4.23 -17.31 -17.66
CA ILE A 216 3.73 -18.06 -16.50
C ILE A 216 4.89 -18.44 -15.58
N GLU A 217 5.97 -19.03 -16.10
CA GLU A 217 7.12 -19.40 -15.26
C GLU A 217 7.75 -18.17 -14.59
N ALA A 218 7.80 -17.04 -15.30
CA ALA A 218 8.33 -15.81 -14.75
C ALA A 218 7.45 -15.23 -13.63
N LYS A 219 6.11 -15.39 -13.69
CA LYS A 219 5.19 -15.02 -12.61
C LYS A 219 5.30 -15.97 -11.41
N LEU A 220 5.43 -17.27 -11.66
CA LEU A 220 5.58 -18.27 -10.60
C LEU A 220 6.91 -18.15 -9.82
N ALA A 221 7.92 -17.54 -10.44
CA ALA A 221 9.20 -17.27 -9.80
C ALA A 221 9.21 -15.98 -8.96
N GLU A 222 8.13 -15.19 -8.96
CA GLU A 222 8.04 -13.99 -8.14
C GLU A 222 7.77 -14.35 -6.67
N HIS A 223 8.46 -13.66 -5.77
CA HIS A 223 8.20 -13.74 -4.34
C HIS A 223 7.52 -12.46 -3.88
N HIS A 224 6.29 -12.58 -3.41
CA HIS A 224 5.55 -11.47 -2.88
C HIS A 224 5.15 -11.73 -1.44
N GLU A 225 5.31 -10.71 -0.60
CA GLU A 225 4.80 -10.75 0.76
C GLU A 225 3.33 -10.35 0.75
N GLN A 226 2.51 -11.05 1.55
CA GLN A 226 1.08 -10.77 1.71
C GLN A 226 0.82 -10.34 3.15
N PRO A 227 0.56 -9.04 3.39
CA PRO A 227 0.23 -8.52 4.70
C PRO A 227 -1.05 -9.18 5.27
N PRO A 228 -1.10 -9.52 6.57
CA PRO A 228 -2.28 -10.12 7.19
C PRO A 228 -3.57 -9.30 7.04
N TYR A 229 -3.45 -7.96 6.97
CA TYR A 229 -4.60 -7.06 6.80
C TYR A 229 -5.27 -7.16 5.44
N PHE A 230 -4.68 -7.81 4.43
CA PHE A 230 -5.36 -8.04 3.15
C PHE A 230 -6.69 -8.75 3.38
N ARG A 231 -6.76 -9.71 4.32
CA ARG A 231 -8.03 -10.37 4.70
C ARG A 231 -9.10 -9.40 5.23
N LEU A 232 -8.68 -8.30 5.85
CA LEU A 232 -9.61 -7.24 6.25
C LEU A 232 -10.13 -6.50 5.02
N MET A 233 -9.27 -6.18 4.04
CA MET A 233 -9.66 -5.53 2.79
C MET A 233 -10.59 -6.42 1.96
N GLU A 234 -10.27 -7.71 1.85
CA GLU A 234 -11.10 -8.71 1.18
C GLU A 234 -12.54 -8.75 1.70
N ARG A 235 -12.72 -8.57 3.02
CA ARG A 235 -14.03 -8.45 3.65
C ARG A 235 -14.66 -7.09 3.40
N LEU A 236 -13.95 -6.00 3.73
CA LEU A 236 -14.51 -4.64 3.66
C LEU A 236 -14.89 -4.22 2.23
N ASN A 237 -14.15 -4.68 1.22
CA ASN A 237 -14.41 -4.39 -0.19
C ASN A 237 -15.44 -5.32 -0.83
N VAL A 238 -16.04 -6.22 -0.04
CA VAL A 238 -17.23 -6.97 -0.42
C VAL A 238 -18.45 -6.43 0.32
N GLU A 239 -18.32 -6.22 1.63
CA GLU A 239 -19.43 -5.83 2.50
C GLU A 239 -19.77 -4.34 2.40
N GLY A 240 -18.78 -3.52 2.05
CA GLY A 240 -18.82 -2.06 2.19
C GLY A 240 -18.21 -1.63 3.53
N ALA A 241 -17.50 -0.51 3.51
CA ALA A 241 -16.88 0.06 4.69
C ALA A 241 -17.67 1.24 5.25
N SER A 242 -17.43 1.55 6.53
CA SER A 242 -17.99 2.74 7.16
C SER A 242 -17.32 4.01 6.63
N PRO A 243 -17.96 5.19 6.72
CA PRO A 243 -17.33 6.46 6.35
C PRO A 243 -16.03 6.73 7.14
N THR A 244 -15.07 7.42 6.53
CA THR A 244 -13.94 8.01 7.26
C THR A 244 -14.41 9.12 8.20
N ARG A 245 -13.54 9.56 9.11
CA ARG A 245 -13.83 10.72 9.96
C ARG A 245 -13.93 11.97 9.10
N ARG A 246 -15.01 12.73 9.31
CA ARG A 246 -15.17 14.07 8.68
C ARG A 246 -14.10 15.06 9.14
N TYR A 247 -13.58 14.87 10.35
CA TYR A 247 -12.45 15.61 10.91
C TYR A 247 -11.38 14.58 11.30
N PRO A 248 -10.30 14.44 10.50
CA PRO A 248 -9.32 13.36 10.68
C PRO A 248 -8.47 13.51 11.95
N LEU A 249 -8.50 14.67 12.62
CA LEU A 249 -7.75 14.89 13.85
C LEU A 249 -8.50 14.33 15.07
N PRO A 250 -8.01 13.25 15.70
CA PRO A 250 -8.51 12.82 16.99
C PRO A 250 -8.16 13.86 18.07
N PRO A 251 -8.80 13.82 19.26
CA PRO A 251 -8.48 14.76 20.32
C PRO A 251 -7.01 14.62 20.77
N PRO A 252 -6.31 15.73 21.07
CA PRO A 252 -4.98 15.64 21.67
C PRO A 252 -5.08 15.02 23.06
N LYS A 253 -4.23 14.04 23.36
CA LYS A 253 -4.19 13.41 24.69
C LYS A 253 -3.26 14.17 25.62
N PRO A 254 -3.70 14.55 26.83
CA PRO A 254 -2.81 15.09 27.84
C PRO A 254 -1.65 14.14 28.11
N ILE A 255 -0.43 14.69 28.12
CA ILE A 255 0.85 13.96 28.22
C ILE A 255 0.88 12.97 29.40
N LEU A 256 0.36 13.40 30.56
CA LEU A 256 0.38 12.62 31.81
C LEU A 256 -0.62 11.47 31.85
N LYS A 257 -1.61 11.46 30.96
CA LYS A 257 -2.59 10.37 30.93
C LYS A 257 -1.92 9.18 30.25
N ALA A 258 -1.84 8.01 30.89
CA ALA A 258 -1.34 6.82 30.21
C ALA A 258 -2.18 6.53 28.95
N SER A 259 -1.59 5.79 28.01
CA SER A 259 -2.37 5.10 26.99
C SER A 259 -3.42 4.22 27.67
N ALA A 260 -4.57 3.98 27.02
CA ALA A 260 -5.51 3.01 27.58
C ALA A 260 -4.80 1.66 27.70
N GLU A 261 -5.09 0.85 28.73
CA GLU A 261 -4.40 -0.43 28.97
C GLU A 261 -4.44 -1.34 27.72
N ASP A 262 -5.50 -1.22 26.92
CA ASP A 262 -5.71 -2.00 25.69
C ASP A 262 -5.38 -1.25 24.38
N SER A 263 -4.69 -0.10 24.45
CA SER A 263 -4.32 0.68 23.26
C SER A 263 -2.89 0.43 22.79
N GLN A 264 -2.73 0.38 21.47
CA GLN A 264 -1.46 0.31 20.78
C GLN A 264 -0.87 1.71 20.66
N LEU A 265 0.27 1.95 21.31
CA LEU A 265 0.99 3.21 21.21
C LEU A 265 1.93 3.17 19.99
N VAL A 266 1.62 3.97 18.97
CA VAL A 266 2.35 3.98 17.69
C VAL A 266 3.06 5.31 17.52
N ASP A 267 4.38 5.25 17.38
CA ASP A 267 5.23 6.41 17.13
C ASP A 267 5.51 6.56 15.64
N VAL A 268 4.95 7.60 15.04
CA VAL A 268 5.01 7.88 13.60
C VAL A 268 6.10 8.90 13.24
N ARG A 269 6.92 9.30 14.22
CA ARG A 269 8.02 10.24 14.01
C ARG A 269 9.15 9.59 13.21
N GLY A 270 10.11 10.41 12.79
CA GLY A 270 11.26 9.92 12.04
C GLY A 270 12.14 8.98 12.85
N VAL A 271 12.93 8.17 12.13
CA VAL A 271 13.86 7.19 12.71
C VAL A 271 14.76 7.79 13.80
N VAL A 272 15.33 8.97 13.54
CA VAL A 272 16.24 9.65 14.50
C VAL A 272 15.47 10.25 15.68
N ASP A 273 14.25 10.73 15.47
CA ASP A 273 13.40 11.28 16.54
C ASP A 273 13.01 10.20 17.55
N PHE A 274 12.64 9.01 17.06
CA PHE A 274 12.35 7.84 17.89
C PHE A 274 13.59 7.37 18.64
N ALA A 275 14.73 7.30 17.95
CA ALA A 275 15.96 6.81 18.55
C ALA A 275 16.52 7.73 19.64
N GLY A 276 16.42 9.04 19.45
CA GLY A 276 16.85 10.01 20.46
C GLY A 276 16.01 9.94 21.74
N ALA A 277 14.69 9.85 21.60
CA ALA A 277 13.79 9.62 22.72
C ALA A 277 12.45 9.05 22.23
N HIS A 278 11.90 8.06 22.95
CA HIS A 278 10.56 7.51 22.71
C HIS A 278 9.90 7.04 24.01
N ILE A 279 8.60 6.76 23.95
CA ILE A 279 7.86 6.21 25.09
C ILE A 279 8.12 4.70 25.17
N PRO A 280 8.55 4.14 26.32
CA PRO A 280 8.82 2.71 26.43
C PRO A 280 7.59 1.89 26.02
N GLY A 281 7.80 0.86 25.19
CA GLY A 281 6.74 0.00 24.67
C GLY A 281 6.01 0.54 23.44
N SER A 282 6.29 1.77 22.98
CA SER A 282 5.74 2.27 21.71
C SER A 282 6.34 1.53 20.51
N ILE A 283 5.53 1.32 19.49
CA ILE A 283 5.92 0.73 18.21
C ILE A 283 6.33 1.87 17.26
N ALA A 284 7.55 1.83 16.73
CA ALA A 284 7.97 2.79 15.72
C ALA A 284 7.42 2.37 14.35
N ILE A 285 6.58 3.20 13.73
CA ILE A 285 6.20 3.06 12.33
C ILE A 285 6.18 4.47 11.72
N PRO A 286 7.33 4.97 11.21
CA PRO A 286 7.39 6.27 10.54
C PRO A 286 6.24 6.49 9.55
N ASP A 287 5.73 7.72 9.50
CA ASP A 287 4.54 8.13 8.71
C ASP A 287 4.57 7.61 7.26
N ASP A 288 5.73 7.69 6.60
CA ASP A 288 5.95 7.23 5.23
C ASP A 288 5.98 5.71 5.04
N MET A 289 5.97 4.94 6.13
CA MET A 289 5.97 3.48 6.16
C MET A 289 4.68 2.89 6.75
N LEU A 290 3.73 3.72 7.18
CA LEU A 290 2.46 3.27 7.78
C LEU A 290 1.68 2.36 6.84
N ALA A 291 1.44 2.79 5.60
CA ALA A 291 0.69 2.02 4.61
C ALA A 291 1.31 0.62 4.36
N ALA A 292 2.64 0.52 4.39
CA ALA A 292 3.34 -0.73 4.14
C ALA A 292 3.39 -1.67 5.35
N PHE A 293 3.47 -1.14 6.58
CA PHE A 293 3.80 -1.94 7.77
C PHE A 293 2.77 -1.93 8.91
N ALA A 294 1.82 -0.98 8.94
CA ALA A 294 0.75 -1.00 9.95
C ALA A 294 -0.01 -2.32 9.90
N GLY A 295 -0.33 -2.78 8.69
CA GLY A 295 -1.01 -4.04 8.42
C GLY A 295 -0.31 -5.33 8.86
N TRP A 296 0.99 -5.26 9.18
CA TRP A 296 1.79 -6.38 9.67
C TRP A 296 1.95 -6.36 11.19
N VAL A 297 1.87 -5.19 11.79
CA VAL A 297 2.32 -4.95 13.17
C VAL A 297 1.17 -4.62 14.11
N LEU A 298 0.11 -3.98 13.60
CA LEU A 298 -1.01 -3.50 14.39
C LEU A 298 -2.19 -4.47 14.31
N ASP A 299 -2.96 -4.50 15.40
CA ASP A 299 -4.28 -5.11 15.45
C ASP A 299 -5.34 -4.07 15.03
N PRO A 300 -6.15 -4.31 13.97
CA PRO A 300 -7.15 -3.34 13.52
C PRO A 300 -8.30 -3.12 14.50
N ASP A 301 -8.57 -4.06 15.41
CA ASP A 301 -9.67 -3.97 16.38
C ASP A 301 -9.27 -3.28 17.69
N GLN A 302 -7.96 -3.06 17.91
CA GLN A 302 -7.45 -2.38 19.09
C GLN A 302 -7.32 -0.87 18.88
N ALA A 303 -7.63 -0.10 19.93
CA ALA A 303 -7.44 1.35 19.92
C ALA A 303 -5.98 1.74 19.64
N ILE A 304 -5.78 2.82 18.89
CA ILE A 304 -4.47 3.35 18.51
C ILE A 304 -4.30 4.74 19.13
N ASP A 305 -3.19 4.92 19.86
CA ASP A 305 -2.71 6.22 20.33
C ASP A 305 -1.45 6.59 19.54
N LEU A 306 -1.43 7.74 18.88
CA LEU A 306 -0.29 8.18 18.09
C LEU A 306 0.69 9.05 18.88
N VAL A 307 1.99 8.88 18.61
CA VAL A 307 3.04 9.86 18.94
C VAL A 307 3.52 10.48 17.64
N CYS A 308 3.28 11.77 17.49
CA CYS A 308 3.55 12.53 16.27
C CYS A 308 4.53 13.66 16.58
N ARG A 309 5.12 14.25 15.55
CA ARG A 309 5.90 15.48 15.67
C ARG A 309 4.98 16.69 15.91
N ASP A 310 3.87 16.75 15.18
CA ASP A 310 2.89 17.83 15.20
C ASP A 310 1.50 17.31 14.78
N ALA A 311 0.49 18.18 14.84
CA ALA A 311 -0.87 17.84 14.46
C ALA A 311 -1.03 17.51 12.96
N ALA A 312 -0.22 18.12 12.09
CA ALA A 312 -0.28 17.85 10.66
C ALA A 312 0.19 16.43 10.33
N GLN A 313 1.21 15.92 11.03
CA GLN A 313 1.59 14.52 10.95
C GLN A 313 0.49 13.59 11.49
N ALA A 314 -0.14 13.96 12.62
CA ALA A 314 -1.25 13.16 13.16
C ALA A 314 -2.39 13.02 12.14
N GLU A 315 -2.80 14.11 11.50
CA GLU A 315 -3.84 14.11 10.47
C GLU A 315 -3.51 13.18 9.28
N ARG A 316 -2.30 13.28 8.72
CA ARG A 316 -1.88 12.41 7.61
C ARG A 316 -1.83 10.94 8.03
N SER A 317 -1.26 10.64 9.19
CA SER A 317 -1.13 9.27 9.69
C SER A 317 -2.49 8.63 9.99
N VAL A 318 -3.45 9.39 10.54
CA VAL A 318 -4.84 8.91 10.73
C VAL A 318 -5.47 8.56 9.38
N LEU A 319 -5.38 9.46 8.40
CA LEU A 319 -5.94 9.21 7.07
C LEU A 319 -5.33 7.96 6.41
N THR A 320 -4.02 7.76 6.54
CA THR A 320 -3.35 6.55 6.03
C THR A 320 -3.89 5.28 6.70
N LEU A 321 -4.07 5.29 8.03
CA LEU A 321 -4.62 4.16 8.79
C LEU A 321 -6.08 3.87 8.42
N GLU A 322 -6.93 4.89 8.32
CA GLU A 322 -8.34 4.72 7.94
C GLU A 322 -8.49 4.17 6.51
N ARG A 323 -7.58 4.55 5.59
CA ARG A 323 -7.57 4.03 4.22
C ARG A 323 -7.29 2.54 4.14
N ILE A 324 -6.63 1.95 5.14
CA ILE A 324 -6.37 0.51 5.23
C ILE A 324 -7.21 -0.18 6.31
N GLY A 325 -8.27 0.48 6.79
CA GLY A 325 -9.26 -0.10 7.70
C GLY A 325 -8.94 -0.06 9.19
N TYR A 326 -7.94 0.73 9.60
CA TYR A 326 -7.55 0.92 11.01
C TYR A 326 -8.24 2.16 11.58
N ASP A 327 -9.53 2.03 11.90
CA ASP A 327 -10.43 3.15 12.19
C ASP A 327 -10.36 3.66 13.65
N HIS A 328 -9.75 2.89 14.54
CA HIS A 328 -9.77 3.12 15.99
C HIS A 328 -8.62 4.01 16.48
N VAL A 329 -8.33 5.11 15.76
CA VAL A 329 -7.35 6.12 16.25
C VAL A 329 -8.02 7.04 17.27
N GLU A 330 -7.75 6.82 18.55
CA GLU A 330 -8.45 7.47 19.66
C GLU A 330 -7.82 8.80 20.07
N SER A 331 -6.50 8.93 19.91
CA SER A 331 -5.80 10.14 20.32
C SER A 331 -4.41 10.28 19.71
N PHE A 332 -3.82 11.47 19.88
CA PHE A 332 -2.41 11.71 19.54
C PHE A 332 -1.68 12.57 20.58
N ARG A 333 -0.35 12.48 20.57
CA ARG A 333 0.59 13.30 21.34
C ARG A 333 1.59 13.95 20.39
N THR A 334 2.14 15.10 20.78
CA THR A 334 3.13 15.82 19.98
C THR A 334 4.48 15.92 20.67
N GLY A 335 5.49 15.28 20.08
CA GLY A 335 6.89 15.33 20.49
C GLY A 335 7.17 14.66 21.84
N MET A 336 8.47 14.48 22.14
CA MET A 336 8.92 13.88 23.39
C MET A 336 9.35 14.89 24.46
N VAL A 337 9.64 16.13 24.09
CA VAL A 337 9.97 17.18 25.08
C VAL A 337 8.86 17.36 26.10
N PRO A 338 7.57 17.42 25.72
CA PRO A 338 6.50 17.54 26.71
C PRO A 338 6.38 16.29 27.60
N VAL A 339 6.60 15.09 27.04
CA VAL A 339 6.66 13.82 27.79
C VAL A 339 7.76 13.86 28.85
N ALA A 340 8.98 14.21 28.45
CA ALA A 340 10.12 14.30 29.37
C ALA A 340 9.91 15.38 30.45
N SER A 341 9.38 16.55 30.05
CA SER A 341 9.12 17.67 30.97
C SER A 341 8.06 17.35 32.03
N SER A 342 7.20 16.36 31.76
CA SER A 342 6.18 15.88 32.70
C SER A 342 6.74 14.94 33.78
N GLY A 343 8.00 14.53 33.67
CA GLY A 343 8.62 13.53 34.54
C GLY A 343 8.30 12.08 34.15
N ALA A 344 7.58 11.85 33.05
CA ALA A 344 7.33 10.52 32.52
C ALA A 344 8.61 9.87 32.00
N ALA A 345 8.69 8.54 32.12
CA ALA A 345 9.82 7.77 31.61
C ALA A 345 9.88 7.84 30.08
N PHE A 346 11.11 7.91 29.55
CA PHE A 346 11.41 7.76 28.13
C PHE A 346 12.61 6.81 27.97
N ALA A 347 12.74 6.22 26.78
CA ALA A 347 13.87 5.39 26.40
C ALA A 347 14.53 5.96 25.14
N SER A 348 15.73 5.47 24.83
CA SER A 348 16.48 5.79 23.61
C SER A 348 16.91 4.50 22.94
N LEU A 349 17.04 4.52 21.61
CA LEU A 349 17.54 3.39 20.83
C LEU A 349 18.95 3.69 20.34
N THR A 350 19.90 2.83 20.69
CA THR A 350 21.28 2.97 20.23
C THR A 350 21.35 2.76 18.72
N MET A 351 22.03 3.68 18.04
CA MET A 351 22.38 3.56 16.63
C MET A 351 23.89 3.37 16.49
N VAL A 352 24.29 2.36 15.73
CA VAL A 352 25.70 2.02 15.49
C VAL A 352 26.06 2.24 14.03
N GLY A 353 27.33 2.54 13.77
CA GLY A 353 27.88 2.71 12.43
C GLY A 353 28.54 1.44 11.90
N THR A 354 29.02 1.52 10.66
CA THR A 354 29.67 0.41 9.95
C THR A 354 30.86 -0.17 10.71
N GLU A 355 31.69 0.68 11.33
CA GLU A 355 32.88 0.22 12.06
C GLU A 355 32.51 -0.68 13.24
N THR A 356 31.52 -0.29 14.03
CA THR A 356 31.04 -1.12 15.15
C THR A 356 30.52 -2.48 14.67
N VAL A 357 29.81 -2.53 13.54
CA VAL A 357 29.38 -3.81 12.96
C VAL A 357 30.59 -4.64 12.52
N ARG A 358 31.58 -4.02 11.87
CA ARG A 358 32.82 -4.67 11.43
C ARG A 358 33.62 -5.24 12.60
N GLU A 359 33.79 -4.49 13.69
CA GLU A 359 34.46 -4.92 14.91
C GLU A 359 33.74 -6.10 15.58
N ARG A 360 32.41 -6.14 15.49
CA ARG A 360 31.61 -7.24 16.03
C ARG A 360 31.70 -8.51 15.17
N LEU A 361 31.97 -8.41 13.86
CA LEU A 361 32.15 -9.59 13.02
C LEU A 361 33.31 -10.46 13.55
N GLY A 362 33.06 -11.77 13.66
CA GLY A 362 34.02 -12.72 14.24
C GLY A 362 34.08 -12.73 15.78
N THR A 363 33.31 -11.88 16.47
CA THR A 363 33.12 -11.93 17.92
C THR A 363 31.86 -12.72 18.32
N GLY A 364 31.80 -13.21 19.55
CA GLY A 364 30.63 -13.89 20.11
C GLY A 364 29.71 -12.95 20.90
N GLY A 365 28.53 -13.44 21.30
CA GLY A 365 27.61 -12.71 22.20
C GLY A 365 26.63 -11.74 21.53
N TRP A 366 26.60 -11.70 20.20
CA TRP A 366 25.65 -10.88 19.44
C TRP A 366 25.09 -11.62 18.21
N MET A 367 24.08 -11.04 17.59
CA MET A 367 23.44 -11.47 16.35
C MET A 367 23.18 -10.26 15.45
N LEU A 368 23.49 -10.41 14.16
CA LEU A 368 23.06 -9.46 13.12
C LEU A 368 21.75 -9.95 12.51
N LEU A 369 20.68 -9.18 12.67
CA LEU A 369 19.35 -9.46 12.13
C LEU A 369 19.09 -8.58 10.91
N ASP A 370 19.02 -9.18 9.72
CA ASP A 370 18.66 -8.50 8.47
C ASP A 370 17.16 -8.64 8.22
N VAL A 371 16.44 -7.51 8.24
CA VAL A 371 14.98 -7.47 8.07
C VAL A 371 14.51 -7.09 6.67
N ARG A 372 15.40 -7.16 5.67
CA ARG A 372 15.07 -7.03 4.25
C ARG A 372 14.27 -8.24 3.73
N GLY A 373 13.63 -8.06 2.57
CA GLY A 373 12.97 -9.16 1.86
C GLY A 373 13.99 -10.21 1.39
N ILE A 374 13.49 -11.40 1.08
CA ILE A 374 14.36 -12.54 0.71
C ILE A 374 15.18 -12.27 -0.54
N ASP A 375 14.61 -11.60 -1.55
CA ASP A 375 15.31 -11.27 -2.79
C ASP A 375 16.42 -10.23 -2.55
N GLU A 376 16.18 -9.23 -1.70
CA GLU A 376 17.20 -8.26 -1.29
C GLU A 376 18.36 -8.95 -0.55
N PHE A 377 18.05 -9.93 0.30
CA PHE A 377 19.05 -10.69 1.05
C PHE A 377 19.85 -11.63 0.15
N ALA A 378 19.17 -12.32 -0.78
CA ALA A 378 19.78 -13.23 -1.75
C ALA A 378 20.70 -12.50 -2.75
N ALA A 379 20.34 -11.28 -3.15
CA ALA A 379 21.19 -10.43 -4.00
C ALA A 379 22.50 -10.01 -3.32
N GLY A 380 22.55 -10.04 -1.99
CA GLY A 380 23.75 -9.78 -1.21
C GLY A 380 23.44 -9.45 0.26
N HIS A 381 24.25 -9.98 1.17
CA HIS A 381 24.12 -9.75 2.61
C HIS A 381 25.47 -9.82 3.32
N ILE A 382 25.49 -9.37 4.58
CA ILE A 382 26.68 -9.48 5.45
C ILE A 382 26.78 -10.93 5.93
N GLU A 383 27.97 -11.53 5.79
CA GLU A 383 28.22 -12.91 6.22
C GLU A 383 27.86 -13.11 7.70
N GLY A 384 27.13 -14.18 8.00
CA GLY A 384 26.65 -14.50 9.35
C GLY A 384 25.36 -13.79 9.77
N ALA A 385 24.78 -12.91 8.93
CA ALA A 385 23.48 -12.31 9.20
C ALA A 385 22.34 -13.36 9.16
N THR A 386 21.40 -13.23 10.08
CA THR A 386 20.14 -13.99 10.07
C THR A 386 19.06 -13.15 9.39
N ASN A 387 18.36 -13.71 8.38
CA ASN A 387 17.29 -13.01 7.70
C ASN A 387 15.90 -13.37 8.25
N ILE A 388 15.16 -12.36 8.68
CA ILE A 388 13.73 -12.45 8.97
C ILE A 388 13.10 -11.16 8.44
N TYR A 389 12.36 -11.24 7.34
CA TYR A 389 11.64 -10.09 6.79
C TYR A 389 10.81 -9.39 7.88
N LEU A 390 10.85 -8.05 7.91
CA LEU A 390 10.20 -7.24 8.94
C LEU A 390 8.74 -7.64 9.19
N GLY A 391 7.96 -7.91 8.14
CA GLY A 391 6.54 -8.28 8.29
C GLY A 391 6.33 -9.59 9.05
N HIS A 392 7.26 -10.54 8.92
CA HIS A 392 7.19 -11.83 9.63
C HIS A 392 7.80 -11.76 11.04
N LEU A 393 8.49 -10.67 11.38
CA LEU A 393 9.16 -10.56 12.66
C LEU A 393 8.20 -10.69 13.85
N PRO A 394 7.01 -10.03 13.91
CA PRO A 394 6.09 -10.16 15.03
C PRO A 394 5.72 -11.61 15.40
N SER A 395 5.52 -12.49 14.42
CA SER A 395 5.17 -13.89 14.66
C SER A 395 6.38 -14.78 14.95
N ARG A 396 7.60 -14.32 14.63
CA ARG A 396 8.85 -15.08 14.76
C ARG A 396 9.79 -14.57 15.85
N VAL A 397 9.37 -13.57 16.63
CA VAL A 397 10.18 -13.00 17.74
C VAL A 397 10.69 -14.09 18.70
N ALA A 398 9.90 -15.13 18.95
CA ALA A 398 10.25 -16.23 19.85
C ALA A 398 11.45 -17.07 19.37
N GLU A 399 11.80 -17.00 18.09
CA GLU A 399 12.96 -17.71 17.52
C GLU A 399 14.29 -17.03 17.84
N LEU A 400 14.26 -15.76 18.26
CA LEU A 400 15.45 -14.96 18.46
C LEU A 400 16.11 -15.21 19.84
N PRO A 401 17.45 -15.23 19.90
CA PRO A 401 18.18 -15.48 21.12
C PRO A 401 17.98 -14.36 22.14
N ARG A 402 17.64 -14.72 23.37
CA ARG A 402 17.41 -13.77 24.49
C ARG A 402 18.70 -13.40 25.23
N ASP A 403 19.74 -14.20 25.08
CA ASP A 403 21.04 -14.09 25.75
C ASP A 403 22.07 -13.30 24.94
N LYS A 404 21.72 -12.85 23.73
CA LYS A 404 22.61 -12.12 22.83
C LYS A 404 22.16 -10.67 22.62
N SER A 405 23.13 -9.80 22.33
CA SER A 405 22.82 -8.48 21.77
C SER A 405 22.35 -8.61 20.31
N ILE A 406 21.32 -7.88 19.90
CA ILE A 406 20.79 -7.92 18.54
C ILE A 406 21.06 -6.58 17.85
N THR A 407 21.82 -6.63 16.77
CA THR A 407 21.96 -5.51 15.84
C THR A 407 21.03 -5.72 14.67
N VAL A 408 20.09 -4.79 14.47
CA VAL A 408 19.13 -4.87 13.37
C VAL A 408 19.61 -4.04 12.20
N MET A 409 19.50 -4.58 10.99
CA MET A 409 19.82 -3.90 9.74
C MET A 409 18.73 -4.09 8.69
N CYS A 410 18.65 -3.16 7.73
CA CYS A 410 17.84 -3.34 6.54
C CYS A 410 18.54 -2.75 5.30
N GLY A 411 17.81 -2.08 4.39
CA GLY A 411 18.42 -1.34 3.29
C GLY A 411 19.12 -0.04 3.74
N SER A 412 18.50 0.74 4.64
CA SER A 412 18.97 2.08 5.04
C SER A 412 18.83 2.42 6.54
N GLY A 413 18.14 1.59 7.32
CA GLY A 413 17.89 1.78 8.76
C GLY A 413 16.42 1.99 9.14
N ALA A 414 15.54 2.31 8.20
CA ALA A 414 14.13 2.62 8.48
C ALA A 414 13.35 1.38 8.99
N ARG A 415 13.29 0.31 8.17
CA ARG A 415 12.70 -0.99 8.58
C ARG A 415 13.38 -1.58 9.83
N ALA A 416 14.68 -1.36 9.98
CA ALA A 416 15.43 -1.83 11.15
C ALA A 416 14.96 -1.17 12.46
N THR A 417 14.52 0.09 12.40
CA THR A 417 13.98 0.82 13.56
C THR A 417 12.61 0.28 13.96
N ILE A 418 11.74 -0.06 12.98
CA ILE A 418 10.47 -0.73 13.25
C ILE A 418 10.73 -2.07 13.96
N ALA A 419 11.62 -2.89 13.39
CA ALA A 419 12.01 -4.17 13.97
C ALA A 419 12.59 -4.01 15.39
N ALA A 420 13.48 -3.04 15.62
CA ALA A 420 14.02 -2.78 16.95
C ALA A 420 12.92 -2.43 17.96
N SER A 421 11.92 -1.62 17.58
CA SER A 421 10.79 -1.32 18.47
C SER A 421 9.94 -2.55 18.80
N ILE A 422 9.76 -3.47 17.84
CA ILE A 422 9.07 -4.76 18.06
C ILE A 422 9.85 -5.61 19.07
N LEU A 423 11.18 -5.69 18.92
CA LEU A 423 12.04 -6.43 19.84
C LEU A 423 12.00 -5.82 21.26
N LEU A 424 12.17 -4.50 21.38
CA LEU A 424 12.11 -3.79 22.66
C LEU A 424 10.75 -4.02 23.35
N ARG A 425 9.63 -3.92 22.62
CA ARG A 425 8.28 -4.19 23.13
C ARG A 425 8.11 -5.64 23.61
N ASN A 426 8.84 -6.58 23.00
CA ASN A 426 8.85 -7.99 23.38
C ASN A 426 9.92 -8.33 24.43
N GLY A 427 10.52 -7.34 25.10
CA GLY A 427 11.41 -7.54 26.25
C GLY A 427 12.85 -7.90 25.88
N PHE A 428 13.31 -7.59 24.65
CA PHE A 428 14.74 -7.63 24.34
C PHE A 428 15.39 -6.35 24.89
N GLU A 429 16.41 -6.50 25.74
CA GLU A 429 17.05 -5.35 26.40
C GLU A 429 18.25 -4.80 25.60
N ASN A 430 18.95 -5.67 24.87
CA ASN A 430 20.19 -5.34 24.18
C ASN A 430 19.95 -5.27 22.67
N VAL A 431 19.29 -4.21 22.20
CA VAL A 431 18.97 -3.99 20.78
C VAL A 431 19.59 -2.68 20.30
N ASP A 432 20.30 -2.72 19.18
CA ASP A 432 20.76 -1.53 18.46
C ASP A 432 20.47 -1.62 16.95
N VAL A 433 20.47 -0.47 16.29
CA VAL A 433 20.21 -0.35 14.85
C VAL A 433 21.49 0.02 14.12
N TYR A 434 21.85 -0.75 13.09
CA TYR A 434 22.89 -0.37 12.16
C TYR A 434 22.37 0.71 11.19
N LEU A 435 22.62 1.98 11.50
CA LEU A 435 22.18 3.12 10.70
C LEU A 435 22.90 3.15 9.34
N GLY A 436 22.16 3.37 8.26
CA GLY A 436 22.68 3.26 6.88
C GLY A 436 22.71 1.82 6.34
N SER A 437 22.78 0.82 7.23
CA SER A 437 22.60 -0.61 6.96
C SER A 437 23.33 -1.12 5.70
N TRP A 438 22.66 -1.89 4.83
CA TRP A 438 23.26 -2.48 3.62
C TRP A 438 23.91 -1.46 2.70
N LYS A 439 23.26 -0.29 2.47
CA LYS A 439 23.83 0.78 1.61
C LYS A 439 25.14 1.33 2.17
N ALA A 440 25.22 1.53 3.49
CA ALA A 440 26.44 1.97 4.15
C ALA A 440 27.53 0.88 4.10
N TRP A 441 27.14 -0.39 4.29
CA TRP A 441 28.07 -1.52 4.23
C TRP A 441 28.74 -1.62 2.86
N THR A 442 27.96 -1.65 1.78
CA THR A 442 28.50 -1.81 0.42
C THR A 442 29.29 -0.61 -0.07
N SER A 443 29.01 0.60 0.44
CA SER A 443 29.80 1.80 0.13
C SER A 443 31.14 1.86 0.88
N SER A 444 31.35 0.96 1.85
CA SER A 444 32.52 0.93 2.73
C SER A 444 33.45 -0.26 2.48
N ILE A 445 33.09 -1.12 1.51
CA ILE A 445 33.92 -2.18 0.94
C ILE A 445 34.70 -1.57 -0.22
#